data_AF-A0A960MTS3-F1
#
_entry.id   AF-A0A960MTS3-F1
#
_cell.length_a   1.000
_cell.length_b   1.000
_cell.length_c   1.000
_cell.angle_alpha   90.00
_cell.angle_beta   90.00
_cell.angle_gamma   90.00
#
_symmetry.space_group_name_H-M   'P 1'
#
loop_
_entity.id
_entity.type
_entity.pdbx_description
1 polymer ?
#
loop_
_entity_poly.entity_id
_entity_poly.type
_entity_poly.pdbx_seq_one_letter_code
_entity_poly.pdbx_strand_id
1 'polypeptide(L)'
;MMNKENKESKGAGGRPPKFDEPSRPVTVTLPERTLDLLSLIDPDRGHAIVKIANLALGQERKEPFLAEVVEMTPESGVIVVGPNRSLRTIPFLKLIEVTPARFVLALEPGNDFMALEVALMDLLAELPEDQDSERKMIEKLLEQIRVVRRSERGYVAEILLVAKSGD
;
A
#
# COMPACT_ATOMS: atom_id res chain seq x y z
N MET A 1 -52.23 -24.62 -10.17
CA MET A 1 -52.21 -23.83 -8.92
C MET A 1 -51.16 -24.48 -8.02
N MET A 2 -50.09 -23.75 -7.66
CA MET A 2 -49.01 -24.00 -6.65
C MET A 2 -48.37 -25.41 -6.53
N ASN A 3 -47.07 -25.60 -6.30
CA ASN A 3 -45.96 -24.69 -6.07
C ASN A 3 -44.64 -25.43 -6.40
N LYS A 4 -43.67 -24.70 -6.96
CA LYS A 4 -42.25 -25.08 -6.96
C LYS A 4 -41.72 -24.93 -5.54
N GLU A 5 -41.15 -26.00 -4.98
CA GLU A 5 -40.22 -25.87 -3.86
C GLU A 5 -38.82 -26.26 -4.31
N ASN A 6 -37.91 -25.32 -4.09
CA ASN A 6 -36.47 -25.41 -4.31
C ASN A 6 -35.91 -26.67 -3.65
N LYS A 7 -35.24 -27.51 -4.45
CA LYS A 7 -34.28 -28.46 -3.90
C LYS A 7 -33.02 -27.69 -3.51
N GLU A 8 -32.92 -27.36 -2.23
CA GLU A 8 -31.66 -27.00 -1.59
C GLU A 8 -30.64 -28.13 -1.84
N SER A 9 -29.56 -27.81 -2.55
CA SER A 9 -28.42 -28.71 -2.71
C SER A 9 -27.68 -28.81 -1.38
N LYS A 10 -27.79 -29.98 -0.75
CA LYS A 10 -27.02 -30.41 0.43
C LYS A 10 -25.52 -30.27 0.17
N GLY A 11 -24.88 -29.30 0.84
CA GLY A 11 -23.42 -29.20 0.94
C GLY A 11 -22.90 -30.09 2.07
N ALA A 12 -21.93 -30.95 1.76
CA ALA A 12 -21.30 -31.89 2.67
C ALA A 12 -20.66 -31.19 3.89
N GLY A 13 -20.89 -31.75 5.08
CA GLY A 13 -20.40 -31.22 6.34
C GLY A 13 -18.88 -31.28 6.47
N GLY A 14 -18.25 -30.12 6.44
CA GLY A 14 -16.91 -29.86 6.95
C GLY A 14 -16.96 -28.70 7.93
N ARG A 15 -15.94 -28.56 8.80
CA ARG A 15 -15.79 -27.36 9.64
C ARG A 15 -15.76 -26.14 8.70
N PRO A 16 -16.58 -25.10 8.94
CA PRO A 16 -16.52 -23.88 8.15
C PRO A 16 -15.07 -23.39 8.05
N PRO A 17 -14.61 -23.01 6.85
CA PRO A 17 -13.26 -22.50 6.68
C PRO A 17 -13.11 -21.23 7.54
N LYS A 18 -11.93 -21.10 8.14
CA LYS A 18 -11.63 -20.00 9.06
C LYS A 18 -11.53 -18.65 8.34
N PHE A 19 -11.21 -18.66 7.05
CA PHE A 19 -11.09 -17.48 6.20
C PHE A 19 -11.89 -17.69 4.92
N ASP A 20 -12.36 -16.60 4.33
CA ASP A 20 -13.15 -16.62 3.07
C ASP A 20 -12.28 -16.83 1.81
N GLU A 21 -10.99 -17.06 2.00
CA GLU A 21 -9.99 -17.27 0.95
C GLU A 21 -9.20 -18.57 1.16
N PRO A 22 -8.55 -19.11 0.10
CA PRO A 22 -7.69 -20.28 0.22
C PRO A 22 -6.60 -20.05 1.27
N SER A 23 -6.55 -20.92 2.28
CA SER A 23 -5.62 -20.80 3.39
C SER A 23 -4.94 -22.14 3.69
N ARG A 24 -3.71 -22.08 4.22
CA ARG A 24 -2.93 -23.26 4.65
C ARG A 24 -2.57 -23.14 6.13
N PRO A 25 -2.61 -24.24 6.91
CA PRO A 25 -2.20 -24.21 8.29
C PRO A 25 -0.69 -23.98 8.41
N VAL A 26 -0.28 -23.13 9.34
CA VAL A 26 1.12 -22.87 9.69
C VAL A 26 1.25 -22.90 11.21
N THR A 27 2.27 -23.61 11.71
CA THR A 27 2.61 -23.61 13.14
C THR A 27 3.72 -22.58 13.38
N VAL A 28 3.47 -21.65 14.29
CA VAL A 28 4.44 -20.62 14.70
C VAL A 28 4.58 -20.64 16.21
N THR A 29 5.82 -20.46 16.69
CA THR A 29 6.10 -20.24 18.11
C THR A 29 6.28 -18.75 18.32
N LEU A 30 5.50 -18.16 19.22
CA LEU A 30 5.52 -16.72 19.51
C LEU A 30 5.75 -16.50 21.01
N PRO A 31 6.41 -15.39 21.41
CA PRO A 31 6.49 -15.00 22.82
C PRO A 31 5.11 -14.82 23.44
N GLU A 32 4.96 -15.14 24.74
CA GLU A 32 3.68 -15.01 25.46
C GLU A 32 3.12 -13.59 25.36
N ARG A 33 3.98 -12.57 25.55
CA ARG A 33 3.61 -11.16 25.36
C ARG A 33 2.97 -10.89 24.00
N THR A 34 3.45 -11.53 22.94
CA THR A 34 2.88 -11.37 21.59
C THR A 34 1.50 -12.03 21.49
N LEU A 35 1.31 -13.19 22.13
CA LEU A 35 -0.01 -13.84 22.20
C LEU A 35 -1.03 -12.98 22.97
N ASP A 36 -0.60 -12.32 24.04
CA ASP A 36 -1.44 -11.40 24.81
C ASP A 36 -1.86 -10.20 23.97
N LEU A 37 -0.91 -9.58 23.25
CA LEU A 37 -1.20 -8.46 22.34
C LEU A 37 -2.15 -8.85 21.21
N LEU A 38 -1.98 -10.05 20.63
CA LEU A 38 -2.90 -10.56 19.60
C LEU A 38 -4.32 -10.73 20.14
N SER A 39 -4.47 -11.14 21.40
CA SER A 39 -5.78 -11.32 22.03
C SER A 39 -6.57 -10.01 22.22
N LEU A 40 -5.88 -8.87 22.29
CA LEU A 40 -6.50 -7.55 22.36
C LEU A 40 -7.10 -7.11 21.01
N ILE A 41 -6.64 -7.71 19.90
CA ILE A 41 -7.03 -7.34 18.54
C ILE A 41 -8.17 -8.22 18.03
N ASP A 42 -8.07 -9.53 18.27
CA ASP A 42 -9.11 -10.49 17.92
C ASP A 42 -9.02 -11.72 18.85
N PRO A 43 -10.17 -12.26 19.32
CA PRO A 43 -10.17 -13.50 20.09
C PRO A 43 -9.61 -14.69 19.31
N ASP A 44 -9.72 -14.69 17.97
CA ASP A 44 -9.04 -15.65 17.12
C ASP A 44 -7.65 -15.15 16.71
N ARG A 45 -6.60 -15.85 17.17
CA ARG A 45 -5.20 -15.50 16.90
C ARG A 45 -4.85 -15.42 15.41
N GLY A 46 -5.51 -16.23 14.58
CA GLY A 46 -5.27 -16.22 13.13
C GLY A 46 -5.84 -14.96 12.48
N HIS A 47 -7.04 -14.54 12.88
CA HIS A 47 -7.61 -13.26 12.48
C HIS A 47 -6.82 -12.07 13.02
N ALA A 48 -6.33 -12.12 14.26
CA ALA A 48 -5.44 -11.07 14.79
C ALA A 48 -4.15 -10.95 13.95
N ILE A 49 -3.51 -12.06 13.62
CA ILE A 49 -2.32 -12.08 12.76
C ILE A 49 -2.63 -11.51 11.38
N VAL A 50 -3.73 -11.93 10.74
CA VAL A 50 -4.14 -11.42 9.43
C VAL A 50 -4.47 -9.93 9.49
N LYS A 51 -5.15 -9.44 10.54
CA LYS A 51 -5.44 -8.03 10.74
C LYS A 51 -4.17 -7.20 10.91
N ILE A 52 -3.22 -7.63 11.74
CA ILE A 52 -1.92 -6.95 11.88
C ILE A 52 -1.15 -7.00 10.58
N ALA A 53 -1.10 -8.16 9.91
CA ALA A 53 -0.39 -8.30 8.64
C ALA A 53 -0.98 -7.37 7.58
N ASN A 54 -2.31 -7.29 7.50
CA ASN A 54 -3.00 -6.38 6.60
C ASN A 54 -2.72 -4.92 6.98
N LEU A 55 -2.79 -4.56 8.26
CA LEU A 55 -2.49 -3.21 8.74
C LEU A 55 -1.03 -2.81 8.45
N ALA A 56 -0.09 -3.72 8.70
CA ALA A 56 1.33 -3.56 8.40
C ALA A 56 1.63 -3.64 6.90
N LEU A 57 0.70 -4.08 6.06
CA LEU A 57 0.84 -4.03 4.61
C LEU A 57 -0.06 -2.94 3.99
N GLY A 58 -0.78 -2.16 4.81
CA GLY A 58 -1.77 -1.18 4.35
C GLY A 58 -2.97 -1.78 3.61
N GLN A 59 -3.22 -3.09 3.76
CA GLN A 59 -4.25 -3.88 3.08
C GLN A 59 -5.65 -3.83 3.71
N GLU A 60 -5.91 -2.98 4.72
CA GLU A 60 -7.30 -2.70 5.15
C GLU A 60 -8.15 -2.07 4.03
N ARG A 61 -7.50 -1.51 3.00
CA ARG A 61 -8.17 -1.07 1.79
C ARG A 61 -8.32 -2.27 0.84
N LYS A 62 -9.56 -2.60 0.46
CA LYS A 62 -9.88 -3.48 -0.69
C LYS A 62 -9.18 -3.04 -2.00
N GLU A 63 -8.69 -1.80 -2.03
CA GLU A 63 -7.93 -1.22 -3.12
C GLU A 63 -6.49 -0.92 -2.67
N PRO A 64 -5.47 -1.19 -3.49
CA PRO A 64 -4.09 -0.87 -3.16
C PRO A 64 -3.94 0.62 -2.86
N PHE A 65 -3.20 0.95 -1.79
CA PHE A 65 -2.80 2.33 -1.53
C PHE A 65 -1.93 2.82 -2.70
N LEU A 66 -2.45 3.72 -3.54
CA LEU A 66 -1.77 4.18 -4.75
C LEU A 66 -0.86 5.38 -4.47
N ALA A 67 -1.46 6.57 -4.36
CA ALA A 67 -0.77 7.81 -4.02
C ALA A 67 -1.76 8.78 -3.38
N GLU A 68 -1.37 9.44 -2.29
CA GLU A 68 -2.14 10.50 -1.63
C GLU A 68 -1.21 11.59 -1.08
N VAL A 69 -1.71 12.82 -0.98
CA VAL A 69 -1.02 13.89 -0.23
C VAL A 69 -1.44 13.75 1.24
N VAL A 70 -0.49 13.48 2.11
CA VAL A 70 -0.69 13.38 3.56
C VAL A 70 -0.21 14.67 4.20
N GLU A 71 -0.99 15.22 5.14
CA GLU A 71 -0.59 16.39 5.91
C GLU A 71 0.68 16.09 6.72
N MET A 72 1.69 16.96 6.57
CA MET A 72 2.95 16.90 7.33
C MET A 72 3.00 18.03 8.36
N THR A 73 2.52 19.21 7.99
CA THR A 73 2.31 20.37 8.86
C THR A 73 1.02 21.10 8.45
N PRO A 74 0.50 22.06 9.23
CA PRO A 74 -0.68 22.83 8.83
C PRO A 74 -0.55 23.57 7.49
N GLU A 75 0.69 23.83 7.05
CA GLU A 75 0.98 24.56 5.80
C GLU A 75 1.54 23.65 4.69
N SER A 76 1.81 22.38 4.98
CA SER A 76 2.49 21.49 4.03
C SER A 76 2.01 20.04 4.10
N GLY A 77 1.98 19.42 2.92
CA GLY A 77 1.73 18.00 2.77
C GLY A 77 2.87 17.31 2.04
N VAL A 78 2.99 16.02 2.24
CA VAL A 78 3.95 15.15 1.55
C VAL A 78 3.20 14.14 0.69
N ILE A 79 3.68 13.90 -0.52
CA ILE A 79 3.13 12.84 -1.38
C ILE A 79 3.64 11.50 -0.84
N VAL A 80 2.70 10.63 -0.47
CA VAL A 80 2.97 9.27 -0.02
C VAL A 80 2.40 8.31 -1.05
N VAL A 81 3.23 7.36 -1.48
CA VAL A 81 2.87 6.34 -2.46
C VAL A 81 2.92 4.94 -1.86
N GLY A 82 2.17 4.02 -2.43
CA GLY A 82 2.29 2.60 -2.10
C GLY A 82 3.52 1.94 -2.72
N PRO A 83 3.70 0.63 -2.48
CA PRO A 83 4.78 -0.13 -3.08
C PRO A 83 4.62 -0.15 -4.60
N ASN A 84 5.65 0.26 -5.32
CA ASN A 84 5.68 0.22 -6.77
C ASN A 84 7.10 -0.07 -7.25
N ARG A 85 7.24 -1.05 -8.14
CA ARG A 85 8.57 -1.48 -8.61
C ARG A 85 9.08 -0.57 -9.71
N SER A 86 8.18 -0.10 -10.57
CA SER A 86 8.52 0.73 -11.73
C SER A 86 9.07 2.08 -11.32
N LEU A 87 8.56 2.71 -10.26
CA LEU A 87 9.11 3.97 -9.74
C LEU A 87 10.58 3.87 -9.33
N ARG A 88 11.07 2.67 -8.96
CA ARG A 88 12.47 2.47 -8.57
C ARG A 88 13.43 2.49 -9.75
N THR A 89 12.93 2.48 -10.99
CA THR A 89 13.76 2.57 -12.20
C THR A 89 14.13 4.01 -12.54
N ILE A 90 13.41 5.00 -12.00
CA ILE A 90 13.70 6.43 -12.20
C ILE A 90 14.99 6.77 -11.44
N PRO A 91 16.11 7.11 -12.11
CA PRO A 91 17.43 7.16 -11.47
C PRO A 91 17.55 8.18 -10.34
N PHE A 92 16.88 9.33 -10.50
CA PHE A 92 16.93 10.43 -9.53
C PHE A 92 15.83 10.36 -8.46
N LEU A 93 15.02 9.28 -8.45
CA LEU A 93 13.92 9.10 -7.50
C LEU A 93 14.26 7.98 -6.50
N LYS A 94 14.18 8.30 -5.22
CA LYS A 94 14.32 7.35 -4.12
C LYS A 94 12.99 7.23 -3.38
N LEU A 95 12.60 5.98 -3.10
CA LEU A 95 11.42 5.67 -2.29
C LEU A 95 11.87 5.40 -0.85
N ILE A 96 11.53 6.31 0.07
CA ILE A 96 11.86 6.20 1.49
C ILE A 96 10.65 5.66 2.24
N GLU A 97 10.77 4.45 2.79
CA GLU A 97 9.69 3.86 3.59
C GLU A 97 9.58 4.57 4.94
N VAL A 98 8.40 5.14 5.21
CA VAL A 98 8.14 5.88 6.47
C VAL A 98 7.24 5.08 7.42
N THR A 99 6.38 4.24 6.85
CA THR A 99 5.65 3.18 7.54
C THR A 99 5.57 1.99 6.59
N PRO A 100 5.35 0.77 7.10
CA PRO A 100 5.22 -0.41 6.25
C PRO A 100 4.32 -0.19 5.02
N ALA A 101 4.84 -0.46 3.83
CA ALA A 101 4.18 -0.29 2.54
C ALA A 101 3.77 1.16 2.16
N ARG A 102 4.30 2.18 2.85
CA ARG A 102 4.07 3.60 2.52
C ARG A 102 5.39 4.33 2.36
N PHE A 103 5.58 4.92 1.20
CA PHE A 103 6.84 5.51 0.78
C PHE A 103 6.68 6.99 0.50
N VAL A 104 7.63 7.80 0.95
CA VAL A 104 7.79 9.19 0.55
C VAL A 104 8.75 9.25 -0.64
N LEU A 105 8.47 10.17 -1.56
CA LEU A 105 9.31 10.43 -2.73
C LEU A 105 10.46 11.38 -2.33
N ALA A 106 11.70 10.94 -2.52
CA ALA A 106 12.89 11.76 -2.36
C ALA A 106 13.57 11.96 -3.73
N LEU A 107 13.74 13.21 -4.14
CA LEU A 107 14.40 13.56 -5.39
C LEU A 107 15.87 13.89 -5.15
N GLU A 108 16.74 13.47 -6.06
CA GLU A 108 18.13 13.90 -6.03
C GLU A 108 18.25 15.41 -6.34
N PRO A 109 19.22 16.11 -5.75
CA PRO A 109 19.41 17.55 -5.96
C PRO A 109 19.45 17.92 -7.44
N GLY A 110 18.80 19.03 -7.79
CA GLY A 110 18.70 19.49 -9.18
C GLY A 110 17.53 18.89 -9.97
N ASN A 111 16.74 17.99 -9.38
CA ASN A 111 15.49 17.49 -9.96
C ASN A 111 14.29 18.07 -9.23
N ASP A 112 13.27 18.45 -9.99
CA ASP A 112 12.04 19.07 -9.49
C ASP A 112 10.79 18.29 -9.92
N PHE A 113 9.61 18.86 -9.64
CA PHE A 113 8.33 18.28 -10.05
C PHE A 113 8.18 18.13 -11.56
N MET A 114 8.84 18.98 -12.37
CA MET A 114 8.77 18.89 -13.83
C MET A 114 9.61 17.71 -14.33
N ALA A 115 10.83 17.56 -13.82
CA ALA A 115 11.68 16.39 -14.12
C ALA A 115 10.98 15.09 -13.73
N LEU A 116 10.35 15.05 -12.54
CA LEU A 116 9.56 13.91 -12.10
C LEU A 116 8.34 13.66 -12.98
N GLU A 117 7.58 14.70 -13.37
CA GLU A 117 6.41 14.55 -14.25
C GLU A 117 6.80 13.92 -15.59
N VAL A 118 7.91 14.37 -16.21
CA VAL A 118 8.42 13.79 -17.46
C VAL A 118 8.82 12.33 -17.28
N ALA A 119 9.62 12.01 -16.25
CA ALA A 119 10.06 10.63 -16.01
C ALA A 119 8.89 9.67 -15.75
N LEU A 120 7.81 10.14 -15.09
CA LEU A 120 6.61 9.35 -14.88
C LEU A 120 5.81 9.14 -16.17
N MET A 121 5.77 10.12 -17.08
CA MET A 121 5.13 9.97 -18.39
C MET A 121 5.88 8.94 -19.25
N ASP A 122 7.21 9.03 -19.29
CA ASP A 122 8.06 8.10 -20.02
C ASP A 122 7.90 6.67 -19.45
N LEU A 123 7.95 6.53 -18.13
CA LEU A 123 7.72 5.25 -17.45
C LEU A 123 6.35 4.65 -17.77
N LEU A 124 5.30 5.47 -17.79
CA LEU A 124 3.95 5.00 -18.14
C LEU A 124 3.82 4.57 -19.60
N ALA A 125 4.56 5.21 -20.50
CA ALA A 125 4.60 4.87 -21.92
C ALA A 125 5.34 3.54 -22.17
N GLU A 126 6.38 3.25 -21.38
CA GLU A 126 7.16 2.01 -21.49
C GLU A 126 6.50 0.81 -20.79
N LEU A 127 5.56 1.05 -19.88
CA LEU A 127 4.93 -0.01 -19.11
C LEU A 127 4.01 -0.91 -19.95
N PRO A 128 4.18 -2.24 -19.89
CA PRO A 128 3.28 -3.20 -20.53
C PRO A 128 1.82 -3.03 -20.10
N GLU A 129 0.89 -3.25 -21.04
CA GLU A 129 -0.55 -3.12 -20.80
C GLU A 129 -1.10 -4.11 -19.76
N ASP A 130 -0.42 -5.25 -19.55
CA ASP A 130 -0.82 -6.26 -18.56
C ASP A 130 -0.46 -5.90 -17.11
N GLN A 131 0.24 -4.77 -16.88
CA GLN A 131 0.62 -4.27 -15.56
C GLN A 131 -0.35 -3.20 -15.02
N ASP A 132 -1.65 -3.50 -15.03
CA ASP A 132 -2.73 -2.58 -14.64
C ASP A 132 -2.52 -1.88 -13.28
N SER A 133 -1.99 -2.59 -12.28
CA SER A 133 -1.78 -2.03 -10.94
C SER A 133 -0.66 -0.99 -10.90
N GLU A 134 0.45 -1.26 -11.60
CA GLU A 134 1.60 -0.35 -11.70
C GLU A 134 1.21 0.89 -12.50
N ARG A 135 0.49 0.70 -13.62
CA ARG A 135 -0.03 1.79 -14.46
C ARG A 135 -0.97 2.70 -13.66
N LYS A 136 -1.96 2.14 -12.96
CA LYS A 136 -2.91 2.91 -12.11
C LYS A 136 -2.20 3.72 -11.02
N MET A 137 -1.14 3.16 -10.42
CA MET A 137 -0.35 3.87 -9.42
C MET A 137 0.34 5.09 -10.05
N ILE A 138 1.04 4.91 -11.17
CA ILE A 138 1.74 6.00 -11.87
C ILE A 138 0.76 7.06 -12.39
N GLU A 139 -0.38 6.65 -12.94
CA GLU A 139 -1.45 7.55 -13.36
C GLU A 139 -1.96 8.38 -12.17
N LYS A 140 -2.20 7.74 -11.02
CA LYS A 140 -2.64 8.44 -9.82
C LYS A 140 -1.58 9.42 -9.30
N LEU A 141 -0.31 9.02 -9.33
CA LEU A 141 0.80 9.89 -8.94
C LEU A 141 0.93 11.09 -9.88
N LEU A 142 0.86 10.86 -11.20
CA LEU A 142 0.85 11.93 -12.22
C LEU A 142 -0.29 12.92 -11.97
N GLU A 143 -1.47 12.44 -11.61
CA GLU A 143 -2.61 13.30 -11.24
C GLU A 143 -2.24 14.20 -10.05
N GLN A 144 -1.67 13.64 -8.97
CA GLN A 144 -1.25 14.43 -7.80
C GLN A 144 -0.18 15.46 -8.15
N ILE A 145 0.86 15.07 -8.90
CA ILE A 145 1.94 15.97 -9.33
C ILE A 145 1.39 17.12 -10.18
N ARG A 146 0.46 16.84 -11.10
CA ARG A 146 -0.21 17.87 -11.91
C ARG A 146 -1.05 18.84 -11.08
N VAL A 147 -1.75 18.35 -10.06
CA VAL A 147 -2.53 19.20 -9.14
C VAL A 147 -1.59 20.13 -8.37
N VAL A 148 -0.52 19.56 -7.79
CA VAL A 148 0.49 20.31 -7.04
C VAL A 148 1.16 21.38 -7.92
N ARG A 149 1.60 21.01 -9.13
CA ARG A 149 2.24 21.94 -10.08
C ARG A 149 1.30 23.08 -10.48
N ARG A 150 0.04 22.79 -10.84
CA ARG A 150 -0.94 23.81 -11.25
C ARG A 150 -1.33 24.76 -10.12
N SER A 151 -1.19 24.32 -8.87
CA SER A 151 -1.48 25.16 -7.71
C SER A 151 -0.33 26.10 -7.34
N GLU A 152 0.85 25.94 -7.94
CA GLU A 152 2.10 26.65 -7.59
C GLU A 152 2.50 26.51 -6.10
N ARG A 153 1.94 25.52 -5.39
CA ARG A 153 2.25 25.23 -3.97
C ARG A 153 3.27 24.10 -3.80
N GLY A 154 3.73 23.50 -4.89
CA GLY A 154 4.73 22.44 -4.86
C GLY A 154 6.12 23.00 -4.62
N TYR A 155 6.79 22.53 -3.57
CA TYR A 155 8.21 22.78 -3.35
C TYR A 155 8.91 21.50 -2.89
N VAL A 156 10.20 21.38 -3.19
CA VAL A 156 11.05 20.30 -2.71
C VAL A 156 11.73 20.78 -1.44
N ALA A 157 11.71 19.97 -0.39
CA ALA A 157 12.37 20.26 0.88
C ALA A 157 13.53 19.31 1.12
N GLU A 158 14.59 19.81 1.75
CA GLU A 158 15.68 18.97 2.25
C GLU A 158 15.24 18.29 3.55
N ILE A 159 15.33 16.96 3.61
CA ILE A 159 14.98 16.16 4.78
C ILE A 159 16.24 15.47 5.29
N LEU A 160 16.51 15.61 6.59
CA LEU A 160 17.62 14.91 7.24
C LEU A 160 17.19 13.50 7.64
N LEU A 161 17.86 12.50 7.09
CA LEU A 161 17.71 11.09 7.48
C LEU A 161 18.90 10.67 8.33
N VAL A 162 18.66 9.96 9.43
CA VAL A 162 19.69 9.42 10.31
C VAL A 162 19.67 7.90 10.23
N ALA A 163 20.85 7.28 10.03
CA ALA A 163 20.96 5.84 10.08
C ALA A 163 20.62 5.32 11.49
N LYS A 164 19.70 4.37 11.59
CA LYS A 164 19.52 3.61 12.83
C LYS A 164 20.56 2.50 12.88
N SER A 165 21.37 2.49 13.93
CA SER A 165 22.05 1.26 14.35
C SER A 165 20.98 0.23 14.64
N GLY A 166 21.02 -0.92 13.96
CA GLY A 166 20.12 -2.02 14.26
C GLY A 166 20.39 -2.53 15.67
N ASP A 167 19.36 -2.52 16.52
CA ASP A 167 19.27 -3.32 17.75
C ASP A 167 18.65 -4.68 17.42
#